data_AF-A0A7S3T985-F1
#
_entry.id   AF-A0A7S3T985-F1
#
_cell.length_a   1.000
_cell.length_b   1.000
_cell.length_c   1.000
_cell.angle_alpha   90.00
_cell.angle_beta   90.00
_cell.angle_gamma   90.00
#
_symmetry.space_group_name_H-M   'P 1'
#
loop_
_entity.id
_entity.type
_entity.pdbx_description
1 polymer ?
#
loop_
_entity_poly.entity_id
_entity_poly.type
_entity_poly.pdbx_seq_one_letter_code
_entity_poly.pdbx_strand_id
1 'polypeptide(L)'
;VEVDRAQEMTTMLLQEEEATRDGMMQAEAANAKANELLVNVTRFIEQKKRTAAGIAREEIAKLEERCRESQKRLTDLRSKQQEVSQKVVCDMLLHEATEKITAVAESATKAADAEGPFLMGVEELPMADTLAAVKACEMSATAANTAVSIARMFIATKLVEVKRFAPGPAQEATAKLKELQATLEGHSKKLQELKKNTATRKKEATMREAEFEVKKAEDLVKQVAKSAEVLADDSKLMEISAADLRAASDETLKGEVAA
;
A
#
# COMPACT_ATOMS: atom_id res chain seq x y z
N VAL A 1 2.80 -26.48 -43.01
CA VAL A 1 4.12 -26.63 -42.35
C VAL A 1 4.38 -25.50 -41.36
N GLU A 2 4.52 -24.24 -41.77
CA GLU A 2 4.86 -23.16 -40.82
C GLU A 2 3.69 -22.77 -39.90
N VAL A 3 2.43 -22.85 -40.39
CA VAL A 3 1.23 -22.71 -39.56
C VAL A 3 1.13 -23.87 -38.55
N ASP A 4 1.48 -25.09 -38.96
CA ASP A 4 1.47 -26.26 -38.07
C ASP A 4 2.55 -26.14 -36.99
N ARG A 5 3.73 -25.64 -37.35
CA ARG A 5 4.80 -25.32 -36.40
C ARG A 5 4.36 -24.23 -35.40
N ALA A 6 3.75 -23.15 -35.89
CA ALA A 6 3.22 -22.10 -35.01
C ALA A 6 2.14 -22.64 -34.06
N GLN A 7 1.29 -23.54 -34.55
CA GLN A 7 0.29 -24.24 -33.75
C GLN A 7 0.94 -25.12 -32.68
N GLU A 8 1.95 -25.91 -33.03
CA GLU A 8 2.67 -26.79 -32.11
C GLU A 8 3.31 -25.97 -30.96
N MET A 9 4.07 -24.92 -31.28
CA MET A 9 4.70 -24.06 -30.28
C MET A 9 3.68 -23.36 -29.37
N THR A 10 2.58 -22.85 -29.95
CA THR A 10 1.51 -22.22 -29.15
C THR A 10 0.79 -23.24 -28.27
N THR A 11 0.62 -24.48 -28.74
CA THR A 11 -0.02 -25.55 -27.97
C THR A 11 0.86 -26.01 -26.82
N MET A 12 2.17 -26.14 -27.03
CA MET A 12 3.13 -26.43 -25.96
C MET A 12 3.07 -25.36 -24.88
N LEU A 13 3.10 -24.08 -25.27
CA LEU A 13 2.96 -22.95 -24.33
C LEU A 13 1.66 -22.99 -23.53
N LEU A 14 0.56 -23.43 -24.13
CA LEU A 14 -0.75 -23.55 -23.48
C LEU A 14 -0.86 -24.74 -22.52
N GLN A 15 -0.02 -25.76 -22.70
CA GLN A 15 0.01 -26.97 -21.86
C GLN A 15 0.96 -26.85 -20.67
N GLU A 16 1.95 -25.96 -20.75
CA GLU A 16 2.82 -25.64 -19.62
C GLU A 16 2.00 -24.99 -18.48
N GLU A 17 2.20 -25.46 -17.25
CA GLU A 17 1.59 -24.85 -16.05
C GLU A 17 2.08 -23.41 -15.83
N GLU A 18 3.36 -23.16 -16.14
CA GLU A 18 3.97 -21.83 -16.12
C GLU A 18 4.55 -21.50 -17.51
N ALA A 19 3.96 -20.52 -18.17
CA ALA A 19 4.46 -20.03 -19.44
C ALA A 19 5.84 -19.36 -19.26
N THR A 20 6.87 -19.99 -19.80
CA THR A 20 8.23 -19.44 -19.74
C THR A 20 8.41 -18.27 -20.71
N ARG A 21 9.31 -17.34 -20.38
CA ARG A 21 9.69 -16.22 -21.28
C ARG A 21 10.18 -16.72 -22.64
N ASP A 22 11.00 -17.77 -22.62
CA ASP A 22 11.56 -18.36 -23.83
C ASP A 22 10.47 -19.04 -24.66
N GLY A 23 9.54 -19.77 -24.03
CA GLY A 23 8.38 -20.37 -24.71
C GLY A 23 7.49 -19.32 -25.39
N MET A 24 7.21 -18.20 -24.70
CA MET A 24 6.45 -17.09 -25.27
C MET A 24 7.15 -16.47 -26.49
N MET A 25 8.47 -16.22 -26.40
CA MET A 25 9.25 -15.67 -27.50
C MET A 25 9.31 -16.60 -28.71
N GLN A 26 9.46 -17.91 -28.48
CA GLN A 26 9.49 -18.91 -29.55
C GLN A 26 8.12 -19.02 -30.26
N ALA A 27 7.02 -19.03 -29.50
CA ALA A 27 5.67 -19.02 -30.08
C ALA A 27 5.40 -17.74 -30.89
N GLU A 28 5.87 -16.58 -30.40
CA GLU A 28 5.72 -15.30 -31.11
C GLU A 28 6.49 -15.29 -32.44
N ALA A 29 7.75 -15.74 -32.41
CA ALA A 29 8.59 -15.84 -33.61
C ALA A 29 7.97 -16.80 -34.65
N ALA A 30 7.44 -17.94 -34.21
CA ALA A 30 6.77 -18.90 -35.09
C ALA A 30 5.49 -18.30 -35.70
N ASN A 31 4.66 -17.61 -34.90
CA ASN A 31 3.46 -16.93 -35.39
C ASN A 31 3.78 -15.79 -36.37
N ALA A 32 4.83 -15.01 -36.11
CA ALA A 32 5.29 -13.95 -37.00
C ALA A 32 5.73 -14.49 -38.37
N LYS A 33 6.55 -15.55 -38.36
CA LYS A 33 7.03 -16.20 -39.58
C LYS A 33 5.89 -16.84 -40.38
N ALA A 34 4.96 -17.53 -39.71
CA ALA A 34 3.78 -18.10 -40.35
C ALA A 34 2.91 -17.01 -41.00
N ASN A 35 2.74 -15.86 -40.33
CA ASN A 35 1.97 -14.74 -40.84
C ASN A 35 2.61 -14.12 -42.09
N GLU A 36 3.92 -13.89 -42.07
CA GLU A 36 4.67 -13.35 -43.22
C GLU A 36 4.49 -14.24 -44.46
N LEU A 37 4.63 -15.56 -44.30
CA LEU A 37 4.48 -16.51 -45.39
C LEU A 37 3.04 -16.56 -45.92
N LEU A 38 2.03 -16.53 -45.03
CA LEU A 38 0.63 -16.50 -45.46
C LEU A 38 0.29 -15.21 -46.23
N VAL A 39 0.81 -14.05 -45.80
CA VAL A 39 0.63 -12.78 -46.52
C VAL A 39 1.24 -12.86 -47.93
N ASN A 40 2.44 -13.44 -48.05
CA ASN A 40 3.11 -13.62 -49.34
C ASN A 40 2.35 -14.59 -50.25
N VAL A 41 1.88 -15.73 -49.72
CA VAL A 41 1.08 -16.71 -50.47
C VAL A 41 -0.26 -16.13 -50.91
N THR A 42 -0.95 -15.40 -50.04
CA THR A 42 -2.23 -14.74 -50.37
C THR A 42 -2.06 -13.77 -51.53
N ARG A 43 -1.03 -12.91 -51.48
CA ARG A 43 -0.72 -11.97 -52.56
C ARG A 43 -0.41 -12.69 -53.88
N PHE A 44 0.34 -13.79 -53.82
CA PHE A 44 0.66 -14.60 -55.01
C PHE A 44 -0.59 -15.25 -55.61
N ILE A 45 -1.46 -15.82 -54.78
CA ILE A 45 -2.75 -16.41 -55.19
C ILE A 45 -3.61 -15.34 -55.88
N GLU A 46 -3.75 -14.16 -55.29
CA GLU A 46 -4.50 -13.05 -55.88
C GLU A 46 -3.93 -12.62 -57.24
N GLN A 47 -2.60 -12.51 -57.35
CA GLN A 47 -1.94 -12.17 -58.60
C GLN A 47 -2.22 -13.21 -59.70
N LYS A 48 -2.11 -14.50 -59.37
CA LYS A 48 -2.34 -15.60 -60.33
C LYS A 48 -3.82 -15.75 -60.70
N LYS A 49 -4.74 -15.51 -59.76
CA LYS A 49 -6.19 -15.55 -59.97
C LYS A 49 -6.64 -14.54 -61.03
N ARG A 50 -6.01 -13.35 -61.09
CA ARG A 50 -6.33 -12.31 -62.10
C ARG A 50 -6.05 -12.75 -63.54
N THR A 51 -5.03 -13.58 -63.74
CA THR A 51 -4.58 -14.02 -65.06
C THR A 51 -5.12 -15.39 -65.47
N ALA A 52 -5.72 -16.13 -64.54
CA ALA A 52 -6.21 -17.49 -64.77
C ALA A 52 -7.64 -17.52 -65.32
N ALA A 53 -7.93 -18.52 -66.15
CA ALA A 53 -9.25 -18.79 -66.71
C ALA A 53 -9.60 -20.29 -66.66
N GLY A 54 -10.88 -20.62 -66.79
CA GLY A 54 -11.38 -21.99 -66.78
C GLY A 54 -10.98 -22.77 -65.52
N ILE A 55 -10.62 -24.05 -65.70
CA ILE A 55 -10.25 -24.99 -64.63
C ILE A 55 -9.11 -24.46 -63.75
N ALA A 56 -8.12 -23.78 -64.33
CA ALA A 56 -7.01 -23.21 -63.56
C ALA A 56 -7.47 -22.16 -62.55
N ARG A 57 -8.52 -21.40 -62.87
CA ARG A 57 -9.10 -20.40 -61.95
C ARG A 57 -9.86 -21.08 -60.81
N GLU A 58 -10.54 -22.18 -61.09
CA GLU A 58 -11.25 -22.97 -60.06
C GLU A 58 -10.27 -23.58 -59.06
N GLU A 59 -9.16 -24.15 -59.53
CA GLU A 59 -8.12 -24.68 -58.64
C GLU A 59 -7.45 -23.59 -57.79
N ILE A 60 -7.19 -22.41 -58.36
CA ILE A 60 -6.68 -21.26 -57.59
C ILE A 60 -7.69 -20.82 -56.52
N ALA A 61 -8.99 -20.86 -56.80
CA ALA A 61 -10.03 -20.54 -55.82
C ALA A 61 -10.05 -21.54 -54.64
N LYS A 62 -9.81 -22.83 -54.89
CA LYS A 62 -9.64 -23.82 -53.81
C LYS A 62 -8.43 -23.53 -52.94
N LEU A 63 -7.31 -23.09 -53.55
CA LEU A 63 -6.11 -22.70 -52.81
C LEU A 63 -6.32 -21.43 -51.98
N GLU A 64 -7.07 -20.45 -52.51
CA GLU A 64 -7.46 -19.25 -51.79
C GLU A 64 -8.27 -19.58 -50.53
N GLU A 65 -9.25 -20.49 -50.62
CA GLU A 65 -10.04 -20.90 -49.45
C GLU A 65 -9.17 -21.60 -48.40
N ARG A 66 -8.26 -22.51 -48.80
CA ARG A 66 -7.29 -23.12 -47.89
C ARG A 66 -6.37 -22.10 -47.21
N CYS A 67 -5.96 -21.07 -47.96
CA CYS A 67 -5.16 -19.97 -47.42
C CYS A 67 -5.96 -19.17 -46.39
N ARG A 68 -7.25 -18.92 -46.67
CA ARG A 68 -8.18 -18.24 -45.77
C ARG A 68 -8.43 -19.02 -44.48
N GLU A 69 -8.62 -20.33 -44.57
CA GLU A 69 -8.71 -21.21 -43.40
C GLU A 69 -7.44 -21.17 -42.55
N SER A 70 -6.26 -21.20 -43.20
CA SER A 70 -4.98 -21.10 -42.51
C SER A 70 -4.79 -19.73 -41.83
N GLN A 71 -5.24 -18.65 -42.47
CA GLN A 71 -5.24 -17.30 -41.91
C GLN A 71 -6.13 -17.19 -40.67
N LYS A 72 -7.35 -17.78 -40.71
CA LYS A 72 -8.26 -17.86 -39.57
C LYS A 72 -7.60 -18.62 -38.40
N ARG A 73 -7.08 -19.81 -38.66
CA ARG A 73 -6.37 -20.61 -37.65
C ARG A 73 -5.20 -19.86 -37.02
N LEU A 74 -4.39 -19.16 -37.82
CA LEU A 74 -3.28 -18.36 -37.30
C LEU A 74 -3.77 -17.18 -36.45
N THR A 75 -4.87 -16.56 -36.83
CA THR A 75 -5.47 -15.45 -36.06
C THR A 75 -5.94 -15.95 -34.69
N ASP A 76 -6.61 -17.11 -34.66
CA ASP A 76 -7.05 -17.75 -33.40
C ASP A 76 -5.87 -18.12 -32.50
N LEU A 77 -4.77 -18.63 -33.07
CA LEU A 77 -3.55 -18.96 -32.32
C LEU A 77 -2.91 -17.71 -31.71
N ARG A 78 -2.83 -16.61 -32.46
CA ARG A 78 -2.28 -15.34 -31.95
C ARG A 78 -3.13 -14.77 -30.82
N SER A 79 -4.45 -14.85 -30.92
CA SER A 79 -5.35 -14.44 -29.84
C SER A 79 -5.13 -15.26 -28.56
N LYS A 80 -5.01 -16.59 -28.69
CA LYS A 80 -4.71 -17.48 -27.54
C LYS A 80 -3.34 -17.20 -26.94
N GLN A 81 -2.32 -17.02 -27.77
CA GLN A 81 -0.97 -16.66 -27.30
C GLN A 81 -0.99 -15.33 -26.54
N GLN A 82 -1.72 -14.34 -27.05
CA GLN A 82 -1.87 -13.04 -26.40
C GLN A 82 -2.55 -13.17 -25.04
N GLU A 83 -3.58 -14.01 -24.91
CA GLU A 83 -4.23 -14.29 -23.62
C GLU A 83 -3.26 -14.88 -22.61
N VAL A 84 -2.44 -15.87 -23.00
CA VAL A 84 -1.42 -16.45 -22.11
C VAL A 84 -0.38 -15.42 -21.70
N SER A 85 0.13 -14.64 -22.65
CA SER A 85 1.10 -13.58 -22.36
C SER A 85 0.54 -12.55 -21.36
N GLN A 86 -0.71 -12.14 -21.55
CA GLN A 86 -1.39 -11.22 -20.63
C GLN A 86 -1.67 -11.86 -19.26
N LYS A 87 -1.93 -13.17 -19.20
CA LYS A 87 -2.06 -13.89 -17.93
C LYS A 87 -0.78 -13.83 -17.11
N VAL A 88 0.38 -14.07 -17.73
CA VAL A 88 1.69 -13.94 -17.04
C VAL A 88 1.89 -12.52 -16.50
N VAL A 89 1.56 -11.51 -17.30
CA VAL A 89 1.61 -10.10 -16.84
C VAL A 89 0.66 -9.87 -15.67
N CYS A 90 -0.57 -10.37 -15.72
CA CYS A 90 -1.51 -10.31 -14.60
C CYS A 90 -0.93 -10.94 -13.33
N ASP A 91 -0.31 -12.12 -13.44
CA ASP A 91 0.25 -12.83 -12.28
C ASP A 91 1.40 -12.04 -11.63
N MET A 92 2.28 -11.42 -12.44
CA MET A 92 3.31 -10.51 -11.92
C MET A 92 2.70 -9.29 -11.21
N LEU A 93 1.68 -8.67 -11.80
CA LEU A 93 0.99 -7.52 -11.19
C LEU A 93 0.33 -7.88 -9.87
N LEU A 94 -0.25 -9.07 -9.78
CA LEU A 94 -0.87 -9.60 -8.57
C LEU A 94 0.16 -9.91 -7.49
N HIS A 95 1.33 -10.42 -7.88
CA HIS A 95 2.45 -10.62 -6.96
C HIS A 95 2.90 -9.29 -6.36
N GLU A 96 3.17 -8.27 -7.19
CA GLU A 96 3.54 -6.93 -6.71
C GLU A 96 2.46 -6.31 -5.81
N ALA A 97 1.17 -6.46 -6.17
CA ALA A 97 0.07 -5.98 -5.34
C ALA A 97 0.06 -6.67 -3.97
N THR A 98 0.32 -7.99 -3.95
CA THR A 98 0.40 -8.79 -2.73
C THR A 98 1.56 -8.31 -1.85
N GLU A 99 2.74 -8.07 -2.42
CA GLU A 99 3.88 -7.51 -1.67
C GLU A 99 3.55 -6.16 -1.02
N LYS A 100 2.82 -5.27 -1.73
CA LYS A 100 2.38 -3.99 -1.15
C LYS A 100 1.41 -4.20 0.01
N ILE A 101 0.50 -5.17 -0.08
CA ILE A 101 -0.41 -5.51 1.02
C ILE A 101 0.36 -6.11 2.20
N THR A 102 1.34 -6.98 1.96
CA THR A 102 2.22 -7.51 3.01
C THR A 102 2.95 -6.38 3.74
N ALA A 103 3.52 -5.41 3.01
CA ALA A 103 4.16 -4.25 3.61
C ALA A 103 3.20 -3.39 4.46
N VAL A 104 1.92 -3.28 4.05
CA VAL A 104 0.87 -2.65 4.84
C VAL A 104 0.59 -3.44 6.11
N ALA A 105 0.46 -4.76 6.01
CA ALA A 105 0.20 -5.63 7.15
C ALA A 105 1.33 -5.54 8.18
N GLU A 106 2.59 -5.64 7.74
CA GLU A 106 3.76 -5.48 8.61
C GLU A 106 3.82 -4.11 9.30
N SER A 107 3.53 -3.05 8.56
CA SER A 107 3.52 -1.69 9.12
C SER A 107 2.38 -1.49 10.12
N ALA A 108 1.21 -2.08 9.85
CA ALA A 108 0.07 -2.07 10.77
C ALA A 108 0.35 -2.87 12.04
N THR A 109 1.03 -4.03 11.93
CA THR A 109 1.48 -4.80 13.10
C THR A 109 2.46 -3.99 13.94
N LYS A 110 3.47 -3.35 13.33
CA LYS A 110 4.39 -2.46 14.06
C LYS A 110 3.68 -1.31 14.77
N ALA A 111 2.62 -0.77 14.18
CA ALA A 111 1.79 0.25 14.82
C ALA A 111 1.01 -0.32 16.02
N ALA A 112 0.50 -1.54 15.93
CA ALA A 112 -0.16 -2.22 17.05
C ALA A 112 0.83 -2.59 18.17
N ASP A 113 2.01 -3.08 17.82
CA ASP A 113 3.07 -3.43 18.78
C ASP A 113 3.57 -2.21 19.56
N ALA A 114 3.59 -1.04 18.91
CA ALA A 114 3.90 0.22 19.58
C ALA A 114 2.89 0.58 20.69
N GLU A 115 1.66 0.06 20.63
CA GLU A 115 0.66 0.22 21.68
C GLU A 115 0.85 -0.75 22.86
N GLY A 116 1.81 -1.68 22.77
CA GLY A 116 2.11 -2.68 23.80
C GLY A 116 2.14 -2.15 25.24
N PRO A 117 2.81 -1.01 25.54
CA PRO A 117 2.82 -0.42 26.88
C PRO A 117 1.42 -0.10 27.43
N PHE A 118 0.45 0.23 26.57
CA PHE A 118 -0.92 0.53 26.97
C PHE A 118 -1.82 -0.71 27.10
N LEU A 119 -1.42 -1.83 26.51
CA LEU A 119 -2.19 -3.09 26.54
C LEU A 119 -1.87 -3.96 27.76
N MET A 120 -0.75 -3.68 28.45
CA MET A 120 -0.31 -4.44 29.62
C MET A 120 -1.10 -4.14 30.91
N GLY A 121 -2.14 -3.30 30.85
CA GLY A 121 -3.03 -3.04 31.98
C GLY A 121 -2.37 -2.32 33.16
N VAL A 122 -1.16 -1.78 32.99
CA VAL A 122 -0.55 -0.89 33.99
C VAL A 122 -1.22 0.46 33.84
N GLU A 123 -2.22 0.72 34.70
CA GLU A 123 -3.17 1.83 34.56
C GLU A 123 -2.51 3.21 34.46
N GLU A 124 -1.30 3.40 35.01
CA GLU A 124 -0.56 4.65 34.85
C GLU A 124 0.95 4.39 34.71
N LEU A 125 1.43 4.49 33.47
CA LEU A 125 2.86 4.63 33.20
C LEU A 125 3.35 6.00 33.70
N PRO A 126 4.63 6.12 34.11
CA PRO A 126 5.25 7.42 34.34
C PRO A 126 5.04 8.35 33.15
N MET A 127 4.98 9.65 33.42
CA MET A 127 4.60 10.62 32.40
C MET A 127 5.54 10.64 31.19
N ALA A 128 6.84 10.59 31.44
CA ALA A 128 7.86 10.54 30.41
C ALA A 128 7.69 9.29 29.52
N ASP A 129 7.37 8.14 30.12
CA ASP A 129 7.17 6.88 29.41
C ASP A 129 5.88 6.90 28.59
N THR A 130 4.81 7.50 29.12
CA THR A 130 3.55 7.71 28.40
C THR A 130 3.77 8.53 27.14
N LEU A 131 4.46 9.68 27.25
CA LEU A 131 4.73 10.55 26.11
C LEU A 131 5.64 9.87 25.06
N ALA A 132 6.64 9.12 25.51
CA ALA A 132 7.51 8.34 24.63
C ALA A 132 6.72 7.26 23.86
N ALA A 133 5.85 6.51 24.54
CA ALA A 133 5.01 5.49 23.93
C ALA A 133 4.00 6.08 22.93
N VAL A 134 3.35 7.21 23.27
CA VAL A 134 2.45 7.93 22.35
C VAL A 134 3.20 8.35 21.08
N LYS A 135 4.40 8.94 21.23
CA LYS A 135 5.22 9.36 20.09
C LYS A 135 5.60 8.18 19.19
N ALA A 136 5.97 7.04 19.77
CA ALA A 136 6.26 5.82 19.02
C ALA A 136 5.03 5.34 18.22
N CYS A 137 3.84 5.34 18.84
CA CYS A 137 2.59 5.01 18.16
C CYS A 137 2.29 5.94 16.98
N GLU A 138 2.45 7.26 17.16
CA GLU A 138 2.22 8.25 16.10
C GLU A 138 3.16 8.05 14.90
N MET A 139 4.44 7.77 15.17
CA MET A 139 5.43 7.49 14.12
C MET A 139 5.09 6.22 13.35
N SER A 140 4.82 5.11 14.04
CA SER A 140 4.47 3.83 13.41
C SER A 140 3.16 3.92 12.62
N ALA A 141 2.15 4.61 13.16
CA ALA A 141 0.88 4.82 12.47
C ALA A 141 1.03 5.67 11.20
N THR A 142 1.93 6.67 11.21
CA THR A 142 2.22 7.51 10.04
C THR A 142 2.92 6.70 8.93
N ALA A 143 3.87 5.84 9.30
CA ALA A 143 4.53 4.93 8.36
C ALA A 143 3.52 3.95 7.72
N ALA A 144 2.65 3.34 8.54
CA ALA A 144 1.59 2.45 8.05
C ALA A 144 0.60 3.18 7.12
N ASN A 145 0.23 4.42 7.42
CA ASN A 145 -0.67 5.21 6.58
C ASN A 145 -0.04 5.53 5.21
N THR A 146 1.27 5.73 5.17
CA THR A 146 2.03 5.90 3.93
C THR A 146 2.01 4.63 3.09
N ALA A 147 2.25 3.46 3.70
CA ALA A 147 2.17 2.17 3.03
C ALA A 147 0.76 1.91 2.45
N VAL A 148 -0.30 2.21 3.22
CA VAL A 148 -1.69 2.10 2.77
C VAL A 148 -1.95 2.96 1.53
N SER A 149 -1.43 4.19 1.53
CA SER A 149 -1.60 5.13 0.41
C SER A 149 -0.91 4.61 -0.87
N ILE A 150 0.30 4.08 -0.74
CA ILE A 150 1.06 3.48 -1.85
C ILE A 150 0.30 2.27 -2.41
N ALA A 151 -0.13 1.34 -1.55
CA ALA A 151 -0.86 0.14 -1.97
C ALA A 151 -2.18 0.48 -2.66
N ARG A 152 -2.92 1.46 -2.13
CA ARG A 152 -4.19 1.94 -2.70
C ARG A 152 -4.00 2.50 -4.10
N MET A 153 -2.99 3.35 -4.28
CA MET A 153 -2.67 3.96 -5.58
C MET A 153 -2.23 2.90 -6.60
N PHE A 154 -1.41 1.94 -6.17
CA PHE A 154 -0.97 0.83 -7.01
C PHE A 154 -2.17 0.00 -7.50
N ILE A 155 -3.02 -0.48 -6.59
CA ILE A 155 -4.20 -1.29 -6.94
C ILE A 155 -5.15 -0.52 -7.86
N ALA A 156 -5.42 0.76 -7.58
CA ALA A 156 -6.29 1.58 -8.42
C ALA A 156 -5.74 1.72 -9.85
N THR A 157 -4.43 1.90 -9.99
CA THR A 157 -3.76 2.00 -11.29
C THR A 157 -3.84 0.67 -12.04
N LYS A 158 -3.53 -0.45 -11.36
CA LYS A 158 -3.56 -1.78 -11.98
C LYS A 158 -4.96 -2.23 -12.36
N LEU A 159 -5.99 -1.85 -11.61
CA LEU A 159 -7.40 -2.08 -12.00
C LEU A 159 -7.78 -1.40 -13.32
N VAL A 160 -7.14 -0.29 -13.70
CA VAL A 160 -7.35 0.35 -15.01
C VAL A 160 -6.54 -0.33 -16.09
N GLU A 161 -5.33 -0.78 -15.76
CA GLU A 161 -4.42 -1.47 -16.69
C GLU A 161 -5.01 -2.81 -17.15
N VAL A 162 -5.47 -3.66 -16.23
CA VAL A 162 -5.99 -5.00 -16.55
C VAL A 162 -7.26 -4.97 -17.40
N LYS A 163 -8.02 -3.87 -17.39
CA LYS A 163 -9.22 -3.69 -18.25
C LYS A 163 -8.88 -3.61 -19.73
N ARG A 164 -7.61 -3.38 -20.08
CA ARG A 164 -7.12 -3.34 -21.47
C ARG A 164 -6.70 -4.71 -21.99
N PHE A 165 -6.66 -5.73 -21.12
CA PHE A 165 -6.32 -7.08 -21.50
C PHE A 165 -7.53 -7.83 -22.06
N ALA A 166 -7.27 -9.02 -22.60
CA ALA A 166 -8.28 -9.92 -23.10
C ALA A 166 -9.24 -10.33 -21.95
N PRO A 167 -10.52 -10.63 -22.26
CA PRO A 167 -11.55 -10.85 -21.25
C PRO A 167 -11.19 -11.86 -20.17
N GLY A 168 -10.54 -12.97 -20.51
CA GLY A 168 -10.15 -14.02 -19.56
C GLY A 168 -9.18 -13.50 -18.48
N PRO A 169 -7.92 -13.15 -18.84
CA PRO A 169 -6.95 -12.62 -17.90
C PRO A 169 -7.43 -11.35 -17.17
N ALA A 170 -8.17 -10.48 -17.86
CA ALA A 170 -8.70 -9.26 -17.28
C ALA A 170 -9.70 -9.52 -16.15
N GLN A 171 -10.63 -10.46 -16.33
CA GLN A 171 -11.65 -10.80 -15.34
C GLN A 171 -11.02 -11.43 -14.10
N GLU A 172 -10.12 -12.39 -14.27
CA GLU A 172 -9.43 -13.06 -13.15
C GLU A 172 -8.61 -12.06 -12.33
N ALA A 173 -7.77 -11.24 -12.98
CA ALA A 173 -6.96 -10.25 -12.30
C ALA A 173 -7.80 -9.17 -11.62
N THR A 174 -8.90 -8.73 -12.25
CA THR A 174 -9.83 -7.76 -11.64
C THR A 174 -10.45 -8.31 -10.37
N ALA A 175 -10.84 -9.59 -10.35
CA ALA A 175 -11.41 -10.22 -9.16
C ALA A 175 -10.39 -10.25 -8.01
N LYS A 176 -9.19 -10.77 -8.25
CA LYS A 176 -8.12 -10.84 -7.25
C LYS A 176 -7.68 -9.45 -6.75
N LEU A 177 -7.56 -8.45 -7.64
CA LEU A 177 -7.25 -7.08 -7.23
C LEU A 177 -8.34 -6.46 -6.34
N LYS A 178 -9.62 -6.79 -6.56
CA LYS A 178 -10.72 -6.36 -5.67
C LYS A 178 -10.67 -7.04 -4.31
N GLU A 179 -10.27 -8.32 -4.25
CA GLU A 179 -10.04 -9.02 -2.98
C GLU A 179 -8.90 -8.36 -2.20
N LEU A 180 -7.76 -8.08 -2.85
CA LEU A 180 -6.65 -7.34 -2.25
C LEU A 180 -7.07 -5.94 -1.79
N GLN A 181 -7.92 -5.26 -2.56
CA GLN A 181 -8.50 -3.97 -2.17
C GLN A 181 -9.35 -4.10 -0.89
N ALA A 182 -10.18 -5.14 -0.77
CA ALA A 182 -10.97 -5.38 0.43
C ALA A 182 -10.07 -5.64 1.66
N THR A 183 -9.01 -6.43 1.49
CA THR A 183 -7.99 -6.67 2.53
C THR A 183 -7.31 -5.37 2.95
N LEU A 184 -6.93 -4.52 1.99
CA LEU A 184 -6.36 -3.20 2.24
C LEU A 184 -7.29 -2.31 3.08
N GLU A 185 -8.58 -2.26 2.76
CA GLU A 185 -9.55 -1.49 3.53
C GLU A 185 -9.70 -2.04 4.96
N GLY A 186 -9.57 -3.35 5.15
CA GLY A 186 -9.50 -3.97 6.48
C GLY A 186 -8.33 -3.45 7.31
N HIS A 187 -7.12 -3.46 6.75
CA HIS A 187 -5.94 -2.90 7.42
C HIS A 187 -6.08 -1.39 7.66
N SER A 188 -6.61 -0.66 6.68
CA SER A 188 -6.85 0.79 6.80
C SER A 188 -7.80 1.11 7.96
N LYS A 189 -8.88 0.34 8.15
CA LYS A 189 -9.81 0.53 9.27
C LYS A 189 -9.14 0.29 10.62
N LYS A 190 -8.41 -0.82 10.77
CA LYS A 190 -7.64 -1.11 12.00
C LYS A 190 -6.66 0.02 12.32
N LEU A 191 -5.95 0.53 11.31
CA LEU A 191 -5.03 1.64 11.49
C LEU A 191 -5.72 2.93 11.95
N GLN A 192 -6.92 3.25 11.43
CA GLN A 192 -7.67 4.43 11.90
C GLN A 192 -8.10 4.29 13.36
N GLU A 193 -8.43 3.08 13.81
CA GLU A 193 -8.74 2.81 15.21
C GLU A 193 -7.53 3.01 16.12
N LEU A 194 -6.35 2.48 15.75
CA LEU A 194 -5.09 2.71 16.48
C LEU A 194 -4.76 4.20 16.57
N LYS A 195 -4.90 4.94 15.46
CA LYS A 195 -4.70 6.40 15.45
C LYS A 195 -5.65 7.13 16.39
N LYS A 196 -6.93 6.72 16.42
CA LYS A 196 -7.93 7.30 17.33
C LYS A 196 -7.55 7.04 18.80
N ASN A 197 -7.17 5.81 19.13
CA ASN A 197 -6.78 5.43 20.49
C ASN A 197 -5.52 6.19 20.93
N THR A 198 -4.51 6.26 20.06
CA THR A 198 -3.29 7.05 20.29
C THR A 198 -3.59 8.53 20.52
N ALA A 199 -4.50 9.12 19.75
CA ALA A 199 -4.91 10.51 19.92
C ALA A 199 -5.63 10.76 21.26
N THR A 200 -6.49 9.84 21.70
CA THR A 200 -7.12 9.90 23.03
C THR A 200 -6.08 9.84 24.14
N ARG A 201 -5.16 8.87 24.09
CA ARG A 201 -4.08 8.72 25.08
C ARG A 201 -3.17 9.95 25.14
N LYS A 202 -2.86 10.54 23.98
CA LYS A 202 -2.11 11.79 23.89
C LYS A 202 -2.81 12.92 24.62
N LYS A 203 -4.12 13.07 24.37
CA LYS A 203 -4.93 14.10 25.03
C LYS A 203 -4.93 13.92 26.54
N GLU A 204 -5.13 12.69 27.02
CA GLU A 204 -5.12 12.36 28.45
C GLU A 204 -3.74 12.60 29.09
N ALA A 205 -2.66 12.23 28.40
CA ALA A 205 -1.31 12.53 28.85
C ALA A 205 -1.09 14.04 28.97
N THR A 206 -1.39 14.83 27.93
CA THR A 206 -1.23 16.29 28.00
C THR A 206 -2.09 16.94 29.11
N MET A 207 -3.30 16.43 29.36
CA MET A 207 -4.12 16.90 30.48
C MET A 207 -3.48 16.62 31.84
N ARG A 208 -2.97 15.40 32.05
CA ARG A 208 -2.24 15.05 33.29
C ARG A 208 -0.97 15.89 33.46
N GLU A 209 -0.32 16.29 32.37
CA GLU A 209 0.87 17.16 32.41
C GLU A 209 0.51 18.54 32.94
N ALA A 210 -0.56 19.11 32.38
CA ALA A 210 -1.07 20.39 32.80
C ALA A 210 -1.51 20.36 34.28
N GLU A 211 -2.21 19.31 34.70
CA GLU A 211 -2.61 19.13 36.11
C GLU A 211 -1.40 19.03 37.04
N PHE A 212 -0.35 18.30 36.64
CA PHE A 212 0.87 18.19 37.43
C PHE A 212 1.60 19.53 37.57
N GLU A 213 1.77 20.28 36.48
CA GLU A 213 2.42 21.59 36.51
C GLU A 213 1.58 22.63 37.28
N VAL A 214 0.24 22.61 37.14
CA VAL A 214 -0.65 23.46 37.94
C VAL A 214 -0.51 23.15 39.42
N LYS A 215 -0.54 21.86 39.82
CA LYS A 215 -0.38 21.46 41.22
C LYS A 215 0.98 21.89 41.79
N LYS A 216 2.04 21.74 40.99
CA LYS A 216 3.38 22.21 41.37
C LYS A 216 3.41 23.72 41.59
N ALA A 217 2.79 24.50 40.70
CA ALA A 217 2.65 25.94 40.85
C ALA A 217 1.82 26.30 42.10
N GLU A 218 0.69 25.63 42.33
CA GLU A 218 -0.13 25.83 43.54
C GLU A 218 0.64 25.54 44.83
N ASP A 219 1.46 24.49 44.85
CA ASP A 219 2.26 24.13 46.02
C ASP A 219 3.39 25.13 46.28
N LEU A 220 4.01 25.67 45.22
CA LEU A 220 4.98 26.77 45.32
C LEU A 220 4.32 28.06 45.84
N VAL A 221 3.14 28.42 45.33
CA VAL A 221 2.36 29.57 45.82
C VAL A 221 1.97 29.41 47.29
N LYS A 222 1.57 28.21 47.72
CA LYS A 222 1.28 27.93 49.15
C LYS A 222 2.54 28.09 50.02
N GLN A 223 3.71 27.69 49.53
CA GLN A 223 4.98 27.89 50.25
C GLN A 223 5.30 29.38 50.38
N VAL A 224 5.18 30.15 49.30
CA VAL A 224 5.34 31.61 49.32
C VAL A 224 4.38 32.26 50.30
N ALA A 225 3.09 31.90 50.25
CA ALA A 225 2.06 32.44 51.15
C ALA A 225 2.36 32.14 52.62
N LYS A 226 2.85 30.93 52.93
CA LYS A 226 3.25 30.54 54.28
C LYS A 226 4.46 31.34 54.78
N SER A 227 5.47 31.58 53.93
CA SER A 227 6.62 32.41 54.29
C SER A 227 6.23 33.89 54.48
N ALA A 228 5.29 34.39 53.68
CA ALA A 228 4.79 35.76 53.77
C ALA A 228 3.83 36.00 54.95
N GLU A 229 3.23 34.96 55.54
CA GLU A 229 2.28 35.08 56.67
C GLU A 229 2.89 35.84 57.87
N VAL A 230 4.19 35.69 58.09
CA VAL A 230 4.95 36.39 59.15
C VAL A 230 4.96 37.91 58.94
N LEU A 231 4.84 38.35 57.68
CA LEU A 231 4.82 39.76 57.28
C LEU A 231 3.41 40.35 57.20
N ALA A 232 2.36 39.55 57.38
CA ALA A 232 0.97 39.98 57.22
C ALA A 232 0.30 40.48 58.52
N ASP A 233 0.91 40.23 59.69
CA ASP A 233 0.39 40.61 61.00
C ASP A 233 1.19 41.79 61.58
N ASP A 234 0.62 43.00 61.47
CA ASP A 234 1.21 44.25 61.95
C ASP A 234 1.60 44.21 63.44
N SER A 235 0.90 43.40 64.24
CA SER A 235 1.16 43.22 65.66
C SER A 235 2.44 42.39 65.89
N LYS A 236 2.64 41.34 65.10
CA LYS A 236 3.84 40.48 65.15
C LYS A 236 5.06 41.13 64.52
N LEU A 237 4.86 41.99 63.52
CA LEU A 237 5.90 42.78 62.88
C LEU A 237 6.65 43.69 63.87
N MET A 238 5.96 44.19 64.90
CA MET A 238 6.54 45.02 65.96
C MET A 238 7.33 44.20 67.00
N GLU A 239 7.09 42.89 67.08
CA GLU A 239 7.69 41.98 68.08
C GLU A 239 8.83 41.12 67.51
N ILE A 240 8.91 40.99 66.19
CA ILE A 240 9.94 40.20 65.49
C ILE A 240 11.27 40.94 65.39
N SER A 241 12.38 40.21 65.55
CA SER A 241 13.71 40.79 65.40
C SER A 241 14.01 41.15 63.94
N ALA A 242 14.82 42.18 63.71
CA ALA A 242 15.23 42.56 62.35
C ALA A 242 15.98 41.43 61.59
N ALA A 243 16.54 40.46 62.31
CA ALA A 243 17.17 39.28 61.72
C ALA A 243 16.12 38.29 61.19
N ASP A 244 15.07 38.02 61.98
CA ASP A 244 13.99 37.10 61.60
C ASP A 244 13.12 37.69 60.47
N LEU A 245 12.92 39.02 60.48
CA LEU A 245 12.23 39.76 59.42
C LEU A 245 12.95 39.64 58.08
N ARG A 246 14.29 39.73 58.08
CA ARG A 246 15.11 39.52 56.87
C ARG A 246 15.09 38.07 56.43
N ALA A 247 15.13 37.11 57.35
CA ALA A 247 15.06 35.69 57.02
C ALA A 247 13.72 35.32 56.36
N ALA A 248 12.59 35.81 56.89
CA ALA A 248 11.27 35.62 56.30
C ALA A 248 11.14 36.29 54.92
N SER A 249 11.71 37.50 54.76
CA SER A 249 11.79 38.17 53.46
C SER A 249 12.61 37.37 52.44
N ASP A 250 13.78 36.84 52.82
CA ASP A 250 14.65 36.06 51.95
C ASP A 250 14.02 34.71 51.56
N GLU A 251 13.31 34.04 52.48
CA GLU A 251 12.55 32.82 52.19
C GLU A 251 11.37 33.08 51.25
N THR A 252 10.64 34.17 51.46
CA THR A 252 9.54 34.57 50.56
C THR A 252 10.07 34.83 49.15
N LEU A 253 11.17 35.58 49.03
CA LEU A 253 11.80 35.88 47.74
C LEU A 253 12.31 34.62 47.03
N LYS A 254 12.87 33.65 47.77
CA LYS A 254 13.29 32.36 47.21
C LYS A 254 12.11 31.54 46.69
N GLY A 255 10.99 31.56 47.41
CA GLY A 255 9.75 30.93 46.95
C GLY A 255 9.20 31.59 45.67
N GLU A 256 9.21 32.93 45.61
CA GLU A 256 8.75 33.68 44.43
C GLU A 256 9.62 33.43 43.19
N VAL A 257 10.93 33.29 43.36
CA VAL A 257 11.86 32.97 42.24
C VAL A 257 11.71 31.51 41.78
N ALA A 258 11.22 30.63 42.65
CA ALA A 258 11.02 29.21 42.33
C ALA A 258 9.66 28.92 41.66
N ALA A 259 8.67 29.80 41.83
CA ALA A 259 7.33 29.76 41.24
C ALA A 259 7.32 30.25 39.79
#